data_AF-A0A8S3ZFU4-F1
#
_entry.id   AF-A0A8S3ZFU4-F1
#
_cell.length_a   1.000
_cell.length_b   1.000
_cell.length_c   1.000
_cell.angle_alpha   90.00
_cell.angle_beta   90.00
_cell.angle_gamma   90.00
#
_symmetry.space_group_name_H-M   'P 1'
#
loop_
_entity.id
_entity.type
_entity.pdbx_description
1 polymer ?
#
loop_
_entity_poly.entity_id
_entity_poly.type
_entity_poly.pdbx_seq_one_letter_code
_entity_poly.pdbx_strand_id
1 'polypeptide(L)'
;MMDKGGKMDNAAPAPAANSAPQGFLAAEKVRTYFPETWLWDIYVLPPDSNGEIVIQLTAPDTITSFLASVFSVNPKYGLSVGKDEAEVIVFRELFVSLELPPYIIRYEDFCFTASVFSYFDGEIP
;
A
#
# COMPACT_ATOMS: atom_id res chain seq x y z
N MET A 1 -74.28 -22.36 -22.42
CA MET A 1 -73.23 -21.35 -22.62
C MET A 1 -73.29 -20.40 -21.44
N MET A 2 -72.54 -20.70 -20.39
CA MET A 2 -72.33 -19.86 -19.20
C MET A 2 -70.86 -20.02 -18.76
N ASP A 3 -70.28 -18.88 -18.40
CA ASP A 3 -69.16 -18.63 -17.48
C ASP A 3 -67.83 -19.37 -17.67
N LYS A 4 -66.75 -18.58 -17.87
CA LYS A 4 -65.54 -18.68 -17.04
C LYS A 4 -64.68 -17.42 -17.20
N GLY A 5 -64.51 -16.72 -16.10
CA GLY A 5 -63.61 -15.56 -15.97
C GLY A 5 -62.12 -15.91 -16.10
N GLY A 6 -61.30 -14.86 -16.15
CA GLY A 6 -59.85 -15.00 -16.17
C GLY A 6 -59.10 -13.68 -16.35
N LYS A 7 -59.10 -12.88 -15.27
CA LYS A 7 -57.98 -12.08 -14.73
C LYS A 7 -57.08 -11.22 -15.65
N MET A 8 -57.07 -9.91 -15.36
CA MET A 8 -56.03 -8.96 -15.73
C MET A 8 -54.90 -8.97 -14.69
N ASP A 9 -53.65 -9.14 -15.12
CA ASP A 9 -52.44 -8.78 -14.36
C ASP A 9 -51.19 -8.82 -15.24
N ASN A 10 -50.97 -7.77 -16.04
CA ASN A 10 -49.62 -7.41 -16.50
C ASN A 10 -49.24 -6.07 -15.87
N ALA A 11 -48.70 -6.17 -14.65
CA ALA A 11 -48.06 -5.07 -13.95
C ALA A 11 -46.82 -4.61 -14.72
N ALA A 12 -46.65 -3.29 -14.83
CA ALA A 12 -45.43 -2.67 -15.35
C ALA A 12 -44.20 -3.14 -14.55
N PRO A 13 -43.02 -3.27 -15.18
CA PRO A 13 -41.81 -3.55 -14.42
C PRO A 13 -41.53 -2.39 -13.47
N ALA A 14 -41.30 -2.72 -12.19
CA ALA A 14 -40.95 -1.76 -11.16
C ALA A 14 -39.71 -0.95 -11.56
N PRO A 15 -39.62 0.34 -11.22
CA PRO A 15 -38.41 1.12 -11.43
C PRO A 15 -37.26 0.44 -10.68
N ALA A 16 -36.14 0.26 -11.36
CA ALA A 16 -34.91 -0.29 -10.81
C ALA A 16 -34.61 0.42 -9.49
N ALA A 17 -34.53 -0.37 -8.41
CA ALA A 17 -34.14 0.10 -7.11
C ALA A 17 -32.84 0.90 -7.22
N ASN A 18 -32.86 2.11 -6.64
CA ASN A 18 -31.70 2.98 -6.44
C ASN A 18 -30.40 2.19 -6.34
N SER A 19 -29.54 2.34 -7.36
CA SER A 19 -28.11 2.14 -7.16
C SER A 19 -27.69 3.16 -6.10
N ALA A 20 -27.47 2.66 -4.88
CA ALA A 20 -26.82 3.43 -3.83
C ALA A 20 -25.58 4.11 -4.42
N PRO A 21 -25.23 5.34 -3.99
CA PRO A 21 -23.94 5.89 -4.36
C PRO A 21 -22.90 4.82 -4.02
N GLN A 22 -22.08 4.46 -5.00
CA GLN A 22 -20.94 3.58 -4.81
C GLN A 22 -20.04 4.31 -3.81
N GLY A 23 -20.33 4.10 -2.52
CA GLY A 23 -19.57 4.70 -1.44
C GLY A 23 -18.15 4.22 -1.63
N PHE A 24 -17.21 5.18 -1.65
CA PHE A 24 -15.78 4.91 -1.63
C PHE A 24 -15.54 3.65 -0.78
N LEU A 25 -15.10 2.57 -1.42
CA LEU A 25 -14.73 1.37 -0.69
C LEU A 25 -13.73 1.82 0.38
N ALA A 26 -14.05 1.57 1.65
CA ALA A 26 -13.18 1.95 2.74
C ALA A 26 -11.76 1.50 2.40
N ALA A 27 -10.78 2.41 2.52
CA ALA A 27 -9.40 2.10 2.20
C ALA A 27 -9.01 0.78 2.87
N GLU A 28 -8.66 -0.23 2.06
CA GLU A 28 -8.50 -1.62 2.49
C GLU A 28 -7.55 -1.78 3.69
N LYS A 29 -6.59 -0.85 3.82
CA LYS A 29 -5.68 -0.74 4.97
C LYS A 29 -5.20 0.71 5.14
N VAL A 30 -5.36 1.26 6.34
CA VAL A 30 -4.70 2.53 6.75
C VAL A 30 -3.22 2.24 6.99
N ARG A 31 -2.35 3.07 6.41
CA ARG A 31 -0.90 2.98 6.56
C ARG A 31 -0.47 3.49 7.92
N THR A 32 0.36 2.72 8.63
CA THR A 32 0.79 3.06 10.00
C THR A 32 2.26 2.83 10.25
N TYR A 33 2.95 2.07 9.40
CA TYR A 33 4.37 1.73 9.59
C TYR A 33 5.26 2.56 8.66
N PHE A 34 5.81 3.66 9.20
CA PHE A 34 6.64 4.64 8.49
C PHE A 34 8.07 4.73 9.03
N PRO A 35 8.88 3.66 8.95
CA PRO A 35 10.26 3.70 9.41
C PRO A 35 11.13 4.52 8.46
N GLU A 36 12.13 5.22 9.01
CA GLU A 36 13.23 5.81 8.23
C GLU A 36 14.24 4.74 7.77
N THR A 37 14.41 3.68 8.56
CA THR A 37 15.27 2.52 8.25
C THR A 37 14.46 1.24 8.33
N TRP A 38 14.43 0.47 7.24
CA TRP A 38 13.57 -0.71 7.13
C TRP A 38 14.24 -2.03 7.54
N LEU A 39 15.37 -2.38 6.91
CA LEU A 39 15.99 -3.70 7.06
C LEU A 39 17.32 -3.59 7.80
N TRP A 40 17.45 -4.31 8.92
CA TRP A 40 18.70 -4.42 9.67
C TRP A 40 18.87 -5.83 10.25
N ASP A 41 19.05 -6.80 9.35
CA ASP A 41 19.11 -8.22 9.68
C ASP A 41 20.42 -8.86 9.22
N ILE A 42 20.80 -9.95 9.89
CA ILE A 42 21.96 -10.76 9.55
C ILE A 42 21.48 -12.10 8.99
N TYR A 43 22.00 -12.45 7.81
CA TYR A 43 21.71 -13.71 7.15
C TYR A 43 22.98 -14.55 7.02
N VAL A 44 22.88 -15.85 7.32
CA VAL A 44 23.97 -16.81 7.20
C VAL A 44 23.76 -17.63 5.93
N LEU A 45 24.74 -17.62 5.04
CA LEU A 45 24.69 -18.39 3.81
C LEU A 45 24.97 -19.88 4.10
N PRO A 46 24.11 -20.80 3.63
CA PRO A 46 24.40 -22.23 3.72
C PRO A 46 25.68 -22.61 2.95
N PRO A 47 26.43 -23.64 3.39
CA PRO A 47 27.67 -24.05 2.71
C PRO A 47 27.48 -24.40 1.23
N ASP A 48 26.31 -24.93 0.88
CA ASP A 48 25.99 -25.42 -0.47
C ASP A 48 25.27 -24.36 -1.33
N SER A 49 25.13 -23.12 -0.85
CA SER A 49 24.35 -22.09 -1.54
C SER A 49 25.11 -21.34 -2.64
N ASN A 50 26.36 -21.74 -2.93
CA ASN A 50 27.23 -21.09 -3.91
C ASN A 50 27.35 -19.56 -3.74
N GLY A 51 27.21 -19.06 -2.51
CA GLY A 51 27.27 -17.61 -2.26
C GLY A 51 25.94 -16.88 -2.44
N GLU A 52 24.84 -17.57 -2.67
CA GLU A 52 23.51 -16.96 -2.89
C GLU A 52 22.56 -17.20 -1.71
N ILE A 53 21.64 -16.26 -1.49
CA ILE A 53 20.51 -16.39 -0.57
C ILE A 53 19.34 -15.55 -1.11
N VAL A 54 18.11 -16.06 -0.94
CA VAL A 54 16.89 -15.34 -1.27
C VAL A 54 16.11 -15.08 0.01
N ILE A 55 15.69 -13.83 0.21
CA ILE A 55 15.00 -13.37 1.42
C ILE A 55 13.66 -12.78 1.00
N GLN A 56 12.57 -13.25 1.58
CA GLN A 56 11.24 -12.66 1.37
C GLN A 56 10.95 -11.66 2.49
N LEU A 57 10.68 -10.41 2.11
CA LEU A 57 10.42 -9.31 3.02
C LEU A 57 9.13 -8.60 2.61
N THR A 58 8.44 -8.03 3.59
CA THR A 58 7.29 -7.15 3.34
C THR A 58 7.73 -5.70 3.49
N ALA A 59 7.52 -4.91 2.43
CA ALA A 59 7.88 -3.50 2.42
C ALA A 59 7.09 -2.68 3.45
N PRO A 60 7.66 -1.58 3.99
CA PRO A 60 6.93 -0.68 4.88
C PRO A 60 5.82 0.06 4.15
N ASP A 61 5.01 0.79 4.90
CA ASP A 61 3.95 1.62 4.31
C ASP A 61 4.48 2.97 3.78
N THR A 62 5.76 3.30 4.02
CA THR A 62 6.43 4.51 3.49
C THR A 62 6.51 4.44 1.97
N ILE A 63 5.91 5.41 1.28
CA ILE A 63 6.02 5.56 -0.17
C ILE A 63 7.30 6.34 -0.45
N THR A 64 8.37 5.62 -0.77
CA THR A 64 9.71 6.17 -1.02
C THR A 64 10.57 5.15 -1.75
N SER A 65 11.71 5.59 -2.28
CA SER A 65 12.83 4.70 -2.59
C SER A 65 13.65 4.43 -1.33
N PHE A 66 13.88 3.16 -1.03
CA PHE A 66 14.85 2.70 -0.05
C PHE A 66 16.15 2.31 -0.75
N LEU A 67 17.28 2.70 -0.17
CA LEU A 67 18.61 2.26 -0.60
C LEU A 67 19.08 1.17 0.35
N ALA A 68 19.36 -0.01 -0.21
CA ALA A 68 19.80 -1.18 0.53
C ALA A 68 21.30 -1.41 0.33
N SER A 69 22.06 -1.33 1.41
CA SER A 69 23.49 -1.59 1.47
C SER A 69 23.74 -2.89 2.23
N VAL A 70 24.71 -3.69 1.79
CA VAL A 70 25.03 -5.00 2.40
C VAL A 70 26.51 -5.11 2.71
N PHE A 71 26.83 -5.84 3.77
CA PHE A 71 28.20 -6.23 4.12
C PHE A 71 28.20 -7.70 4.53
N SER A 72 29.31 -8.39 4.26
CA SER A 72 29.47 -9.81 4.57
C SER A 72 30.78 -10.06 5.29
N VAL A 73 30.79 -11.06 6.18
CA VAL A 73 31.99 -11.48 6.92
C VAL A 73 32.21 -12.96 6.67
N ASN A 74 33.42 -13.30 6.24
CA ASN A 74 33.83 -14.68 5.97
C ASN A 74 35.17 -14.99 6.67
N PRO A 75 35.33 -16.16 7.33
CA PRO A 75 36.59 -16.51 8.00
C PRO A 75 37.81 -16.58 7.08
N LYS A 76 37.62 -16.91 5.80
CA LYS A 76 38.70 -17.04 4.80
C LYS A 76 38.95 -15.73 4.04
N TYR A 77 37.89 -15.01 3.68
CA TYR A 77 37.97 -13.83 2.83
C TYR A 77 37.85 -12.49 3.59
N GLY A 78 37.56 -12.53 4.89
CA GLY A 78 37.43 -11.34 5.73
C GLY A 78 36.10 -10.62 5.57
N LEU A 79 36.10 -9.31 5.84
CA LEU A 79 34.96 -8.41 5.64
C LEU A 79 34.90 -7.95 4.18
N SER A 80 33.72 -7.95 3.60
CA SER A 80 33.45 -7.38 2.27
C SER A 80 32.23 -6.47 2.34
N VAL A 81 32.23 -5.41 1.54
CA VAL A 81 31.11 -4.47 1.40
C VAL A 81 30.55 -4.62 -0.02
N GLY A 82 29.23 -4.60 -0.15
CA GLY A 82 28.54 -4.59 -1.44
C GLY A 82 29.05 -3.41 -2.28
N LYS A 83 29.31 -3.66 -3.56
CA LYS A 83 29.89 -2.66 -4.46
C LYS A 83 28.91 -1.53 -4.76
N ASP A 84 27.65 -1.89 -4.97
CA ASP A 84 26.57 -1.00 -5.37
C ASP A 84 25.41 -1.15 -4.39
N GLU A 85 24.66 -0.07 -4.17
CA GLU A 85 23.43 -0.09 -3.38
C GLU A 85 22.27 -0.57 -4.26
N ALA A 86 21.39 -1.40 -3.68
CA ALA A 86 20.18 -1.84 -4.37
C ALA A 86 19.03 -0.87 -4.04
N GLU A 87 18.33 -0.39 -5.06
CA GLU A 87 17.16 0.48 -4.88
C GLU A 87 15.87 -0.35 -4.79
N VAL A 88 15.05 -0.09 -3.77
CA VAL A 88 13.71 -0.68 -3.61
C VAL A 88 12.67 0.42 -3.56
N ILE A 89 11.80 0.47 -4.57
CA ILE A 89 10.78 1.51 -4.72
C ILE A 89 9.44 1.01 -4.18
N VAL A 90 8.93 1.68 -3.14
CA VAL A 90 7.58 1.44 -2.62
C VAL A 90 6.66 2.54 -3.14
N PHE A 91 5.68 2.17 -3.94
CA PHE A 91 4.81 3.12 -4.62
C PHE A 91 3.33 2.72 -4.59
N ARG A 92 2.46 3.74 -4.67
CA ARG A 92 1.01 3.58 -4.83
C ARG A 92 0.50 4.64 -5.81
N GLU A 93 -0.47 4.27 -6.63
CA GLU A 93 -1.05 5.16 -7.64
C GLU A 93 -1.91 6.28 -7.04
N LEU A 94 -2.52 6.05 -5.87
CA LEU A 94 -3.29 7.05 -5.14
C LEU A 94 -2.91 7.03 -3.67
N PHE A 95 -2.45 8.18 -3.15
CA PHE A 95 -2.08 8.32 -1.75
C PHE A 95 -2.22 9.75 -1.24
N VAL A 96 -2.25 9.87 0.09
CA VAL A 96 -2.23 11.15 0.80
C VAL A 96 -0.85 11.34 1.42
N SER A 97 -0.29 12.54 1.27
CA SER A 97 0.92 13.01 1.97
C SER A 97 0.55 14.06 3.00
N LEU A 98 1.15 14.00 4.18
CA LEU A 98 0.91 14.93 5.29
C LEU A 98 2.17 15.74 5.58
N GLU A 99 2.06 17.05 5.59
CA GLU A 99 3.16 17.95 5.95
C GLU A 99 3.12 18.23 7.46
N LEU A 100 3.72 17.33 8.24
CA LEU A 100 3.74 17.43 9.70
C LEU A 100 5.09 17.96 10.20
N PRO A 101 5.11 18.92 11.13
CA PRO A 101 6.32 19.34 11.82
C PRO A 101 6.80 18.23 12.76
N PRO A 102 8.10 18.23 13.12
CA PRO A 102 8.67 17.23 14.03
C PRO A 102 8.08 17.26 15.44
N TYR A 103 7.51 18.40 15.86
CA TYR A 103 6.84 18.55 17.15
C TYR A 103 5.69 19.55 17.07
N ILE A 104 4.72 19.38 17.97
CA ILE A 104 3.56 20.27 18.16
C ILE A 104 3.43 20.53 19.66
N ILE A 105 3.02 21.74 20.04
CA ILE A 105 2.84 22.14 21.43
C ILE A 105 1.44 21.72 21.91
N ARG A 106 1.37 21.15 23.12
CA ARG A 106 0.08 20.80 23.73
C ARG A 106 -0.72 22.08 23.99
N TYR A 107 -2.04 22.00 23.78
CA TYR A 107 -2.99 23.11 23.95
C TYR A 107 -2.91 24.22 22.90
N GLU A 108 -2.21 24.00 21.79
CA GLU A 108 -2.25 24.90 20.63
C GLU A 108 -3.09 24.31 19.50
N ASP A 109 -3.78 25.20 18.78
CA ASP A 109 -4.45 24.85 17.54
C ASP A 109 -3.40 24.76 16.42
N PHE A 110 -3.30 23.59 15.81
CA PHE A 110 -2.37 23.32 14.72
C PHE A 110 -3.10 22.96 13.44
N CYS A 111 -2.78 23.68 12.37
CA CYS A 111 -3.28 23.40 11.02
C CYS A 111 -2.15 22.77 10.20
N PHE A 112 -2.44 21.66 9.52
CA PHE A 112 -1.52 21.02 8.59
C PHE A 112 -2.16 20.84 7.22
N THR A 113 -1.30 20.70 6.21
CA THR A 113 -1.71 20.40 4.85
C THR A 113 -1.69 18.90 4.60
N ALA A 114 -2.78 18.39 4.04
CA ALA A 114 -2.87 17.04 3.50
C ALA A 114 -3.04 17.12 1.97
N SER A 115 -2.07 16.59 1.23
CA SER A 115 -2.05 16.62 -0.23
C SER A 115 -2.41 15.25 -0.78
N VAL A 116 -3.36 15.19 -1.70
CA VAL A 116 -3.75 13.95 -2.40
C VAL A 116 -3.02 13.90 -3.73
N PHE A 117 -2.30 12.81 -3.98
CA PHE A 117 -1.61 12.53 -5.24
C PHE A 117 -2.29 11.36 -5.93
N SER A 118 -2.68 11.57 -7.19
CA SER A 118 -3.24 10.56 -8.07
C SER A 118 -2.37 10.45 -9.31
N TYR A 119 -1.99 9.24 -9.66
CA TYR A 119 -1.23 8.87 -10.84
C TYR A 119 -2.08 8.06 -11.84
N PHE A 120 -3.40 8.08 -11.68
CA PHE A 120 -4.32 7.53 -12.68
C PHE A 120 -4.45 8.48 -13.87
N ASP A 121 -4.59 7.92 -15.08
CA ASP A 121 -4.79 8.68 -16.33
C ASP A 121 -6.22 9.26 -16.49
N GLY A 122 -7.08 9.13 -15.47
CA GLY A 122 -8.50 9.50 -15.52
C GLY A 122 -9.02 10.16 -14.24
N GLU A 123 -10.33 10.42 -14.21
CA GLU A 123 -10.99 10.95 -13.01
C GLU A 123 -10.84 9.98 -11.83
N ILE A 124 -10.64 10.54 -10.64
CA ILE A 124 -10.57 9.77 -9.40
C ILE A 124 -11.96 9.16 -9.17
N PRO A 125 -12.07 7.83 -9.00
CA PRO A 125 -13.36 7.16 -8.82
C PRO A 125 -14.11 7.61 -7.55
#